data_AF-A0A9P7FNU0-F1
#
_entry.id   AF-A0A9P7FNU0-F1
#
_cell.length_a   1.000
_cell.length_b   1.000
_cell.length_c   1.000
_cell.angle_alpha   90.00
_cell.angle_beta   90.00
_cell.angle_gamma   90.00
#
_symmetry.space_group_name_H-M   'P 1'
#
loop_
_entity.id
_entity.type
_entity.pdbx_description
1 polymer ?
#
loop_
_entity_poly.entity_id
_entity_poly.type
_entity_poly.pdbx_seq_one_letter_code
_entity_poly.pdbx_strand_id
1 'polypeptide(L)'
;MTALLPATDPDKIDQGLLEMVSRMVSYDAMCGWAVNLVTRFEKHHPELVPLIKRIVCLIPLVHVHNHKDNCTYCFASIYIKHAGHFHGETTEHYWPECNQLGPQTRQMNNGHRQDTLIDHHSDWNWKKVANIEATTLENDVAYAKRLFLHKRAHFQGLSQLYADQVPTWDKMDRNSHVKGPDKEVRCVYRHDQQKVPSQSAIYQFLLYSEAHRKEKADLNAAGLGKVAVFLNEGLNIARLQLELEALVKRNRLHPLESERVQINADREKLRTRISKWRSLQKAQMTSIGDQVLKQSVSKAFADAPESERLFLPSEFSPEERLKFDLITLARAEFQLREGAAFDALRSVRNIVKTLGTIGHEKKTQDYGQMRNTR
;
A
#
# COMPACT_ATOMS: atom_id res chain seq x y z
N MET A 1 2.06 33.60 -7.01
CA MET A 1 1.51 34.48 -8.07
C MET A 1 0.63 33.62 -8.96
N THR A 2 -0.66 33.64 -8.69
CA THR A 2 -1.68 32.87 -9.39
C THR A 2 -2.01 33.62 -10.68
N ALA A 3 -1.53 33.13 -11.82
CA ALA A 3 -2.09 33.57 -13.10
C ALA A 3 -3.50 32.97 -13.18
N LEU A 4 -4.50 33.81 -12.87
CA LEU A 4 -5.90 33.53 -13.16
C LEU A 4 -6.01 33.30 -14.68
N LEU A 5 -6.46 32.12 -15.07
CA LEU A 5 -6.83 31.85 -16.47
C LEU A 5 -7.93 32.87 -16.86
N PRO A 6 -7.80 33.58 -17.99
CA PRO A 6 -8.80 34.53 -18.43
C PRO A 6 -10.12 33.80 -18.70
N ALA A 7 -11.24 34.46 -18.40
CA ALA A 7 -12.58 33.94 -18.65
C ALA A 7 -12.76 33.69 -20.15
N THR A 8 -12.75 32.42 -20.56
CA THR A 8 -13.08 32.00 -21.93
C THR A 8 -14.59 31.86 -22.08
N ASP A 9 -15.10 32.41 -23.17
CA ASP A 9 -16.45 32.25 -23.69
C ASP A 9 -16.91 30.77 -23.62
N PRO A 10 -18.00 30.44 -22.91
CA PRO A 10 -18.45 29.06 -22.71
C PRO A 10 -18.83 28.33 -24.02
N ASP A 11 -19.07 29.06 -25.12
CA ASP A 11 -19.45 28.48 -26.42
C ASP A 11 -18.26 28.30 -27.39
N LYS A 12 -17.05 28.73 -27.00
CA LYS A 12 -15.83 28.50 -27.78
C LYS A 12 -14.93 27.51 -27.06
N ILE A 13 -14.88 26.28 -27.56
CA ILE A 13 -13.84 25.32 -27.18
C ILE A 13 -12.49 25.94 -27.55
N ASP A 14 -11.71 26.29 -26.53
CA ASP A 14 -10.38 26.88 -26.69
C ASP A 14 -9.52 26.00 -27.61
N GLN A 15 -9.04 26.55 -28.72
CA GLN A 15 -8.15 25.82 -29.64
C GLN A 15 -6.84 25.41 -28.94
N GLY A 16 -6.39 26.18 -27.95
CA GLY A 16 -5.31 25.78 -27.05
C GLY A 16 -5.66 24.56 -26.20
N LEU A 17 -6.92 24.41 -25.77
CA LEU A 17 -7.39 23.19 -25.09
C LEU A 17 -7.35 21.98 -26.03
N LEU A 18 -7.79 22.13 -27.29
CA LEU A 18 -7.75 21.07 -28.30
C LEU A 18 -6.32 20.65 -28.67
N GLU A 19 -5.37 21.58 -28.67
CA GLU A 19 -3.94 21.28 -28.84
C GLU A 19 -3.29 20.71 -27.56
N MET A 20 -3.82 21.03 -26.38
CA MET A 20 -3.37 20.49 -25.09
C MET A 20 -3.94 19.11 -24.77
N VAL A 21 -5.09 18.72 -25.34
CA VAL A 21 -5.68 17.40 -25.12
C VAL A 21 -4.79 16.36 -25.78
N SER A 22 -3.97 15.71 -24.96
CA SER A 22 -3.18 14.56 -25.35
C SER A 22 -4.11 13.50 -25.92
N ARG A 23 -3.86 13.05 -27.15
CA ARG A 23 -4.66 12.00 -27.78
C ARG A 23 -4.30 10.68 -27.12
N MET A 24 -5.15 10.21 -26.22
CA MET A 24 -4.90 8.97 -25.49
C MET A 24 -5.56 7.80 -26.21
N VAL A 25 -4.80 6.72 -26.36
CA VAL A 25 -5.29 5.47 -26.94
C VAL A 25 -4.96 4.34 -25.98
N SER A 26 -5.97 3.60 -25.55
CA SER A 26 -5.79 2.41 -24.70
C SER A 26 -5.91 1.13 -25.51
N TYR A 27 -5.06 0.16 -25.21
CA TYR A 27 -5.16 -1.22 -25.70
C TYR A 27 -4.48 -2.17 -24.73
N ASP A 28 -5.02 -3.38 -24.56
CA ASP A 28 -4.56 -4.31 -23.52
C ASP A 28 -3.09 -4.65 -23.72
N ALA A 29 -2.68 -4.94 -24.95
CA ALA A 29 -1.28 -5.24 -25.28
C ALA A 29 -0.49 -4.02 -25.77
N MET A 30 -0.86 -2.79 -25.37
CA MET A 30 -0.25 -1.56 -25.89
C MET A 30 1.27 -1.52 -25.68
N CYS A 31 1.79 -2.10 -24.59
CA CYS A 31 3.24 -2.16 -24.34
C CYS A 31 4.04 -2.92 -25.41
N GLY A 32 3.41 -3.84 -26.15
CA GLY A 32 4.03 -4.52 -27.29
C GLY A 32 3.86 -3.73 -28.60
N TRP A 33 2.68 -3.15 -28.81
CA TRP A 33 2.37 -2.38 -30.02
C TRP A 33 3.11 -1.06 -30.11
N ALA A 34 3.22 -0.32 -29.00
CA ALA A 34 3.83 0.99 -28.95
C ALA A 34 5.32 0.98 -29.33
N VAL A 35 6.03 -0.13 -29.15
CA VAL A 35 7.48 -0.26 -29.39
C VAL A 35 7.88 0.15 -30.81
N ASN A 36 7.12 -0.32 -31.81
CA ASN A 36 7.43 -0.09 -33.22
C ASN A 36 6.43 0.86 -33.89
N LEU A 37 5.57 1.53 -33.11
CA LEU A 37 4.49 2.34 -33.65
C LEU A 37 5.04 3.45 -34.55
N VAL A 38 5.96 4.27 -34.03
CA VAL A 38 6.54 5.39 -34.80
C VAL A 38 7.29 4.88 -36.04
N THR A 39 8.14 3.87 -35.89
CA THR A 39 8.96 3.32 -37.00
C THR A 39 8.11 2.75 -38.14
N ARG A 40 6.98 2.10 -37.81
CA ARG A 40 6.04 1.61 -38.83
C ARG A 40 5.41 2.76 -39.61
N PHE A 41 5.03 3.83 -38.93
CA PHE A 41 4.48 5.02 -39.58
C PHE A 41 5.55 5.78 -40.38
N GLU A 42 6.78 5.87 -39.90
CA GLU A 42 7.90 6.46 -40.68
C GLU A 42 8.10 5.73 -42.02
N LYS A 43 7.90 4.41 -42.04
CA LYS A 43 8.06 3.59 -43.26
C LYS A 43 6.87 3.69 -44.23
N HIS A 44 5.64 3.68 -43.72
CA HIS A 44 4.45 3.50 -44.55
C HIS A 44 3.57 4.75 -44.69
N HIS A 45 3.61 5.65 -43.70
CA HIS A 45 2.76 6.84 -43.58
C HIS A 45 3.52 8.00 -42.90
N PRO A 46 4.64 8.47 -43.48
CA PRO A 46 5.51 9.48 -42.87
C PRO A 46 4.77 10.80 -42.55
N GLU A 47 3.75 11.14 -43.33
CA GLU A 47 2.89 12.30 -43.13
C GLU A 47 2.11 12.28 -41.80
N LEU A 48 1.85 11.08 -41.26
CA LEU A 48 1.13 10.90 -39.99
C LEU A 48 2.07 10.84 -38.78
N VAL A 49 3.38 10.75 -38.96
CA VAL A 49 4.36 10.65 -37.86
C VAL A 49 4.24 11.79 -36.84
N PRO A 50 4.05 13.08 -37.24
CA PRO A 50 3.85 14.16 -36.28
C PRO A 50 2.65 13.95 -35.36
N LEU A 51 1.58 13.34 -35.89
CA LEU A 51 0.39 12.99 -35.10
C LEU A 51 0.67 11.81 -34.18
N ILE A 52 1.27 10.73 -34.70
CA ILE A 52 1.55 9.52 -33.94
C ILE A 52 2.49 9.79 -32.76
N LYS A 53 3.49 10.67 -32.93
CA LYS A 53 4.39 11.08 -31.84
C LYS A 53 3.68 11.83 -30.70
N ARG A 54 2.47 12.35 -30.93
CA ARG A 54 1.65 13.03 -29.91
C ARG A 54 0.64 12.09 -29.23
N ILE A 55 0.51 10.85 -29.69
CA ILE A 55 -0.41 9.88 -29.08
C ILE A 55 0.21 9.36 -27.78
N VAL A 56 -0.58 9.40 -26.71
CA VAL A 56 -0.24 8.79 -25.44
C VAL A 56 -0.87 7.41 -25.37
N CYS A 57 -0.01 6.40 -25.40
CA CYS A 57 -0.40 5.00 -25.33
C CYS A 57 -0.70 4.61 -23.88
N LEU A 58 -1.84 3.96 -23.65
CA LEU A 58 -2.29 3.48 -22.35
C LEU A 58 -2.59 1.98 -22.38
N ILE A 59 -2.60 1.37 -21.20
CA ILE A 59 -3.20 0.06 -20.96
C ILE A 59 -4.35 0.27 -19.98
N PRO A 60 -5.55 -0.29 -20.22
CA PRO A 60 -6.66 -0.21 -19.27
C PRO A 60 -6.27 -0.68 -17.86
N LEU A 61 -6.87 -0.07 -16.83
CA LEU A 61 -6.41 -0.20 -15.46
C LEU A 61 -6.56 -1.63 -14.91
N VAL A 62 -7.54 -2.42 -15.37
CA VAL A 62 -7.66 -3.82 -14.93
C VAL A 62 -6.58 -4.66 -15.59
N HIS A 63 -6.30 -4.41 -16.86
CA HIS A 63 -5.35 -5.19 -17.65
C HIS A 63 -3.89 -4.91 -17.29
N VAL A 64 -3.52 -3.67 -16.96
CA VAL A 64 -2.11 -3.30 -16.69
C VAL A 64 -1.48 -4.11 -15.55
N HIS A 65 -2.28 -4.61 -14.61
CA HIS A 65 -1.82 -5.47 -13.52
C HIS A 65 -1.31 -6.84 -13.98
N ASN A 66 -1.76 -7.33 -15.14
CA ASN A 66 -1.30 -8.59 -15.73
C ASN A 66 -0.02 -8.42 -16.56
N HIS A 67 0.56 -7.22 -16.59
CA HIS A 67 1.78 -6.91 -17.31
C HIS A 67 3.00 -6.86 -16.37
N LYS A 68 4.19 -6.66 -16.95
CA LYS A 68 5.41 -6.41 -16.16
C LYS A 68 5.22 -5.16 -15.30
N ASP A 69 5.82 -5.13 -14.10
CA ASP A 69 5.72 -4.01 -13.14
C ASP A 69 5.98 -2.63 -13.78
N ASN A 70 6.98 -2.56 -14.67
CA ASN A 70 7.31 -1.35 -15.45
C ASN A 70 6.14 -0.79 -16.27
N CYS A 71 5.23 -1.64 -16.75
CA CYS A 71 4.09 -1.22 -17.54
C CYS A 71 3.10 -0.37 -16.74
N THR A 72 2.96 -0.64 -15.44
CA THR A 72 2.12 0.16 -14.55
C THR A 72 2.55 1.62 -14.61
N TYR A 73 3.83 1.90 -14.46
CA TYR A 73 4.34 3.27 -14.44
C TYR A 73 4.34 3.93 -15.82
N CYS A 74 4.47 3.16 -16.91
CA CYS A 74 4.54 3.72 -18.26
C CYS A 74 3.18 3.87 -18.96
N PHE A 75 2.18 3.06 -18.62
CA PHE A 75 0.94 2.95 -19.39
C PHE A 75 -0.34 3.06 -18.55
N ALA A 76 -0.27 3.00 -17.21
CA ALA A 76 -1.48 3.18 -16.40
C ALA A 76 -1.87 4.66 -16.38
N SER A 77 -3.13 4.95 -16.73
CA SER A 77 -3.68 6.32 -16.80
C SER A 77 -3.46 7.14 -15.52
N ILE A 78 -3.44 6.50 -14.35
CA ILE A 78 -3.23 7.15 -13.05
C ILE A 78 -1.88 7.87 -12.91
N TYR A 79 -0.87 7.47 -13.68
CA TYR A 79 0.47 8.07 -13.67
C TYR A 79 0.74 8.92 -14.91
N ILE A 80 -0.26 9.08 -15.78
CA ILE A 80 -0.15 9.86 -17.00
C ILE A 80 -0.81 11.21 -16.81
N LYS A 81 -0.03 12.26 -17.10
CA LYS A 81 -0.50 13.64 -17.00
C LYS A 81 -1.73 13.84 -17.90
N HIS A 82 -2.75 14.51 -17.36
CA HIS A 82 -3.99 14.85 -18.06
C HIS A 82 -4.89 13.67 -18.44
N ALA A 83 -4.61 12.44 -18.00
CA ALA A 83 -5.47 11.28 -18.32
C ALA A 83 -6.81 11.27 -17.56
N GLY A 84 -6.95 12.12 -16.55
CA GLY A 84 -8.13 12.15 -15.68
C GLY A 84 -8.32 10.84 -14.92
N HIS A 85 -9.52 10.64 -14.37
CA HIS A 85 -9.90 9.38 -13.74
C HIS A 85 -10.50 8.43 -14.79
N PHE A 86 -9.67 8.02 -15.76
CA PHE A 86 -10.07 7.17 -16.87
C PHE A 86 -9.56 5.74 -16.67
N HIS A 87 -10.45 4.73 -16.71
CA HIS A 87 -10.05 3.34 -16.52
C HIS A 87 -9.79 2.56 -17.82
N GLY A 88 -10.26 3.03 -18.97
CA GLY A 88 -9.97 2.40 -20.27
C GLY A 88 -10.83 1.19 -20.66
N GLU A 89 -11.79 0.77 -19.84
CA GLU A 89 -12.55 -0.49 -20.01
C GLU A 89 -13.92 -0.32 -20.68
N THR A 90 -14.33 0.90 -21.03
CA THR A 90 -15.72 1.17 -21.43
C THR A 90 -16.16 0.39 -22.68
N THR A 91 -15.22 0.09 -23.58
CA THR A 91 -15.48 -0.76 -24.77
C THR A 91 -15.91 -2.18 -24.37
N GLU A 92 -15.41 -2.68 -23.24
CA GLU A 92 -15.65 -4.04 -22.73
C GLU A 92 -16.93 -4.16 -21.90
N HIS A 93 -17.55 -3.06 -21.49
CA HIS A 93 -18.78 -3.09 -20.70
C HIS A 93 -19.95 -3.80 -21.40
N TYR A 94 -19.88 -3.96 -22.72
CA TYR A 94 -20.86 -4.71 -23.51
C TYR A 94 -20.73 -6.23 -23.38
N TRP A 95 -19.55 -6.76 -23.02
CA TRP A 95 -19.31 -8.21 -23.03
C TRP A 95 -20.34 -9.02 -22.25
N PRO A 96 -20.80 -8.60 -21.05
CA PRO A 96 -21.87 -9.31 -20.33
C PRO A 96 -23.18 -9.42 -21.14
N GLU A 97 -23.53 -8.39 -21.90
CA GLU A 97 -24.71 -8.39 -22.77
C GLU A 97 -24.49 -9.27 -24.00
N CYS A 98 -23.32 -9.16 -24.65
CA CYS A 98 -22.96 -10.00 -25.79
C CYS A 98 -22.94 -11.50 -25.43
N ASN A 99 -22.46 -11.83 -24.23
CA ASN A 99 -22.34 -13.21 -23.77
C ASN A 99 -23.69 -13.94 -23.72
N GLN A 100 -24.79 -13.21 -23.53
CA GLN A 100 -26.15 -13.79 -23.53
C GLN A 100 -26.58 -14.32 -24.91
N LEU A 101 -25.92 -13.87 -25.98
CA LEU A 101 -26.13 -14.37 -27.35
C LEU A 101 -25.43 -15.69 -27.62
N GLY A 102 -24.51 -16.10 -26.74
CA GLY A 102 -23.75 -17.34 -26.88
C GLY A 102 -24.67 -18.54 -27.11
N PRO A 103 -25.64 -18.84 -26.23
CA PRO A 103 -26.57 -19.94 -26.43
C PRO A 103 -27.44 -19.82 -27.70
N GLN A 104 -27.87 -18.62 -28.05
CA GLN A 104 -28.77 -18.37 -29.19
C GLN A 104 -28.08 -18.59 -30.53
N THR A 105 -26.82 -18.17 -30.64
CA THR A 105 -26.05 -18.23 -31.89
C THR A 105 -25.45 -19.61 -32.18
N ARG A 106 -25.52 -20.57 -31.24
CA ARG A 106 -24.93 -21.91 -31.38
C ARG A 106 -25.57 -22.78 -32.46
N GLN A 107 -26.88 -22.65 -32.68
CA GLN A 107 -27.64 -23.47 -33.63
C GLN A 107 -27.92 -22.74 -34.95
N MET A 108 -27.49 -21.48 -35.07
CA MET A 108 -27.65 -20.68 -36.27
C MET A 108 -26.65 -21.12 -37.35
N ASN A 109 -27.07 -21.02 -38.62
CA ASN A 109 -26.12 -21.12 -39.72
C ASN A 109 -25.14 -19.93 -39.70
N ASN A 110 -24.04 -20.02 -40.46
CA ASN A 110 -22.96 -19.03 -40.40
C ASN A 110 -23.44 -17.60 -40.72
N GLY A 111 -24.25 -17.41 -41.77
CA GLY A 111 -24.77 -16.09 -42.16
C GLY A 111 -25.67 -15.49 -41.07
N HIS A 112 -26.70 -16.22 -40.64
CA HIS A 112 -27.60 -15.76 -39.59
C HIS A 112 -26.88 -15.48 -38.27
N ARG A 113 -25.84 -16.27 -37.94
CA ARG A 113 -25.02 -16.01 -36.76
C ARG A 113 -24.27 -14.68 -36.87
N GLN A 114 -23.66 -14.39 -38.02
CA GLN A 114 -22.95 -13.13 -38.24
C GLN A 114 -23.92 -11.94 -38.17
N ASP A 115 -25.05 -12.02 -38.87
CA ASP A 115 -26.06 -10.97 -38.89
C ASP A 115 -26.60 -10.69 -37.48
N THR A 116 -26.95 -11.75 -36.74
CA THR A 116 -27.43 -11.62 -35.35
C THR A 116 -26.41 -10.91 -34.45
N LEU A 117 -25.12 -11.25 -34.56
CA LEU A 117 -24.08 -10.58 -33.78
C LEU A 117 -23.92 -9.13 -34.20
N ILE A 118 -23.90 -8.84 -35.51
CA ILE A 118 -23.78 -7.47 -36.05
C ILE A 118 -24.94 -6.59 -35.58
N ASP A 119 -26.17 -7.11 -35.62
CA ASP A 119 -27.36 -6.40 -35.19
C ASP A 119 -27.29 -6.02 -33.72
N HIS A 120 -26.83 -6.93 -32.86
CA HIS A 120 -26.70 -6.65 -31.43
C HIS A 120 -25.57 -5.67 -31.10
N HIS A 121 -24.45 -5.72 -31.82
CA HIS A 121 -23.39 -4.71 -31.68
C HIS A 121 -23.88 -3.33 -32.16
N SER A 122 -24.67 -3.31 -33.25
CA SER A 122 -25.25 -2.10 -33.81
C SER A 122 -26.27 -1.47 -32.87
N ASP A 123 -27.16 -2.28 -32.28
CA ASP A 123 -28.11 -1.86 -31.25
C ASP A 123 -27.40 -1.29 -30.02
N TRP A 124 -26.33 -1.95 -29.54
CA TRP A 124 -25.54 -1.41 -28.42
C TRP A 124 -24.90 -0.06 -28.75
N ASN A 125 -24.34 0.07 -29.96
CA ASN A 125 -23.78 1.35 -30.42
C ASN A 125 -24.86 2.43 -30.54
N TRP A 126 -26.03 2.08 -31.08
CA TRP A 126 -27.17 2.99 -31.17
C TRP A 126 -27.64 3.43 -29.77
N LYS A 127 -27.83 2.50 -28.83
CA LYS A 127 -28.20 2.82 -27.44
C LYS A 127 -27.20 3.76 -26.77
N LYS A 128 -25.89 3.54 -26.96
CA LYS A 128 -24.87 4.46 -26.42
C LYS A 128 -25.02 5.87 -27.01
N VAL A 129 -25.17 5.98 -28.32
CA VAL A 129 -25.28 7.29 -29.00
C VAL A 129 -26.60 7.98 -28.64
N ALA A 130 -27.72 7.27 -28.69
CA ALA A 130 -29.04 7.82 -28.38
C ALA A 130 -29.16 8.29 -26.92
N ASN A 131 -28.48 7.62 -25.98
CA ASN A 131 -28.48 7.98 -24.57
C ASN A 131 -27.30 8.88 -24.14
N ILE A 132 -26.42 9.28 -25.07
CA ILE A 132 -25.24 10.06 -24.72
C ILE A 132 -25.61 11.45 -24.20
N GLU A 133 -26.55 12.12 -24.87
CA GLU A 133 -26.94 13.51 -24.59
C GLU A 133 -27.86 13.59 -23.36
N ALA A 134 -28.91 12.78 -23.33
CA ALA A 134 -29.98 12.91 -22.35
C ALA A 134 -29.66 12.35 -20.95
N THR A 135 -28.70 11.42 -20.83
CA THR A 135 -28.45 10.76 -19.53
C THR A 135 -26.98 10.49 -19.23
N THR A 136 -26.15 10.16 -20.22
CA THR A 136 -24.77 9.73 -19.92
C THR A 136 -23.85 10.93 -19.66
N LEU A 137 -23.77 11.85 -20.62
CA LEU A 137 -22.85 12.99 -20.54
C LEU A 137 -23.21 13.95 -19.40
N GLU A 138 -24.50 14.25 -19.22
CA GLU A 138 -24.94 15.13 -18.13
C GLU A 138 -24.57 14.55 -16.75
N ASN A 139 -24.86 13.26 -16.53
CA ASN A 139 -24.52 12.57 -15.29
C ASN A 139 -23.01 12.47 -15.09
N ASP A 140 -22.24 12.18 -16.14
CA ASP A 140 -20.79 12.11 -16.09
C ASP A 140 -20.16 13.47 -15.75
N VAL A 141 -20.66 14.55 -16.34
CA VAL A 141 -20.22 15.92 -16.03
C VAL A 141 -20.59 16.30 -14.59
N ALA A 142 -21.81 15.99 -14.14
CA ALA A 142 -22.24 16.24 -12.76
C ALA A 142 -21.41 15.42 -11.75
N TYR A 143 -21.11 14.16 -12.07
CA TYR A 143 -20.23 13.30 -11.29
C TYR A 143 -18.80 13.84 -11.26
N ALA A 144 -18.25 14.23 -12.41
CA ALA A 144 -16.90 14.79 -12.52
C ALA A 144 -16.75 16.07 -11.67
N LYS A 145 -17.75 16.95 -11.67
CA LYS A 145 -17.78 18.16 -10.82
C LYS A 145 -17.71 17.81 -9.33
N ARG A 146 -18.53 16.85 -8.88
CA ARG A 146 -18.51 16.39 -7.47
C ARG A 146 -17.19 15.72 -7.11
N LEU A 147 -16.69 14.86 -8.00
CA LEU A 147 -15.42 14.16 -7.81
C LEU A 147 -14.25 15.14 -7.73
N PHE A 148 -14.25 16.19 -8.56
CA PHE A 148 -13.25 17.26 -8.52
C PHE A 148 -13.21 17.94 -7.16
N LEU A 149 -14.36 18.35 -6.62
CA LEU A 149 -14.43 19.01 -5.31
C LEU A 149 -13.85 18.10 -4.20
N HIS A 150 -14.25 16.83 -4.19
CA HIS A 150 -13.78 15.86 -3.21
C HIS A 150 -12.27 15.60 -3.33
N LYS A 151 -11.77 15.34 -4.55
CA LYS A 151 -10.35 15.06 -4.79
C LYS A 151 -9.48 16.28 -4.55
N ARG A 152 -9.96 17.48 -4.85
CA ARG A 152 -9.27 18.75 -4.55
C ARG A 152 -9.12 18.94 -3.04
N ALA A 153 -10.18 18.71 -2.26
CA ALA A 153 -10.11 18.83 -0.80
C ALA A 153 -9.08 17.85 -0.21
N HIS A 154 -9.06 16.59 -0.69
CA HIS A 154 -8.07 15.61 -0.28
C HIS A 154 -6.64 16.03 -0.66
N PHE A 155 -6.43 16.53 -1.88
CA PHE A 155 -5.14 17.03 -2.34
C PHE A 155 -4.64 18.21 -1.47
N GLN A 156 -5.53 19.15 -1.14
CA GLN A 156 -5.20 20.27 -0.26
C GLN A 156 -4.84 19.82 1.15
N GLY A 157 -5.61 18.89 1.73
CA GLY A 157 -5.32 18.33 3.04
C GLY A 157 -3.96 17.64 3.10
N LEU A 158 -3.63 16.82 2.09
CA LEU A 158 -2.30 16.20 1.99
C LEU A 158 -1.19 17.24 1.80
N SER A 159 -1.42 18.26 0.98
CA SER A 159 -0.45 19.33 0.74
C SER A 159 -0.15 20.14 2.00
N GLN A 160 -1.15 20.33 2.87
CA GLN A 160 -0.97 20.97 4.17
C GLN A 160 -0.21 20.09 5.15
N LEU A 161 -0.53 18.79 5.20
CA LEU A 161 0.13 17.83 6.09
C LEU A 161 1.64 17.70 5.81
N TYR A 162 2.02 17.83 4.53
CA TYR A 162 3.40 17.70 4.07
C TYR A 162 3.95 19.02 3.49
N ALA A 163 3.54 20.16 4.04
CA ALA A 163 3.86 21.49 3.53
C ALA A 163 5.38 21.74 3.42
N ASP A 164 6.18 21.09 4.26
CA ASP A 164 7.65 21.10 4.23
C ASP A 164 8.24 20.37 3.00
N GLN A 165 7.56 19.33 2.51
CA GLN A 165 8.03 18.50 1.40
C GLN A 165 7.51 18.96 0.03
N VAL A 166 6.34 19.60 -0.03
CA VAL A 166 5.72 20.05 -1.30
C VAL A 166 6.69 20.86 -2.19
N PRO A 167 7.47 21.83 -1.69
CA PRO A 167 8.41 22.59 -2.53
C PRO A 167 9.48 21.75 -3.21
N THR A 168 9.84 20.61 -2.60
CA THR A 168 10.79 19.65 -3.17
C THR A 168 10.10 18.78 -4.21
N TRP A 169 8.91 18.26 -3.91
CA TRP A 169 8.13 17.41 -4.83
C TRP A 169 7.66 18.14 -6.09
N ASP A 170 7.34 19.43 -5.99
CA ASP A 170 6.94 20.23 -7.16
C ASP A 170 8.07 20.44 -8.17
N LYS A 171 9.33 20.30 -7.76
CA LYS A 171 10.49 20.37 -8.65
C LYS A 171 10.81 19.04 -9.34
N MET A 172 10.17 17.94 -8.93
CA MET A 172 10.45 16.63 -9.50
C MET A 172 9.71 16.44 -10.83
N ASP A 173 10.37 15.79 -11.79
CA ASP A 173 9.76 15.51 -13.09
C ASP A 173 8.75 14.35 -12.99
N ARG A 174 7.48 14.67 -13.25
CA ARG A 174 6.35 13.74 -13.23
C ARG A 174 6.19 12.94 -14.52
N ASN A 175 6.85 13.35 -15.61
CA ASN A 175 6.74 12.71 -16.92
C ASN A 175 7.95 11.83 -17.26
N SER A 176 9.01 11.88 -16.44
CA SER A 176 10.20 11.06 -16.65
C SER A 176 9.95 9.61 -16.25
N HIS A 177 9.96 8.73 -17.25
CA HIS A 177 9.93 7.26 -17.09
C HIS A 177 11.19 6.64 -17.71
N VAL A 178 12.36 6.98 -17.15
CA VAL A 178 13.65 6.54 -17.69
C VAL A 178 13.96 5.11 -17.24
N LYS A 179 14.38 4.24 -18.17
CA LYS A 179 14.87 2.90 -17.82
C LYS A 179 16.31 2.98 -17.32
N GLY A 180 16.56 2.43 -16.13
CA GLY A 180 17.90 2.27 -15.59
C GLY A 180 18.70 1.16 -16.29
N PRO A 181 19.98 0.98 -15.92
CA PRO A 181 20.84 -0.11 -16.42
C PRO A 181 20.28 -1.52 -16.14
N ASP A 182 19.48 -1.64 -15.09
CA ASP A 182 18.70 -2.81 -14.67
C ASP A 182 17.44 -3.07 -15.51
N LYS A 183 17.17 -2.21 -16.52
CA LYS A 183 15.94 -2.18 -17.34
C LYS A 183 14.68 -1.81 -16.55
N GLU A 184 14.83 -1.31 -15.33
CA GLU A 184 13.74 -0.89 -14.46
C GLU A 184 13.41 0.59 -14.67
N VAL A 185 12.12 0.92 -14.75
CA VAL A 185 11.65 2.30 -14.89
C VAL A 185 11.88 3.05 -13.59
N ARG A 186 12.50 4.23 -13.68
CA ARG A 186 12.68 5.19 -12.58
C ARG A 186 11.79 6.40 -12.84
N CYS A 187 10.85 6.63 -11.95
CA CYS A 187 9.96 7.79 -11.95
C CYS A 187 9.57 8.14 -10.51
N VAL A 188 9.01 9.32 -10.31
CA VAL A 188 8.57 9.82 -8.98
C VAL A 188 7.48 8.97 -8.33
N TYR A 189 6.77 8.17 -9.12
CA TYR A 189 5.67 7.32 -8.65
C TYR A 189 6.11 5.91 -8.26
N ARG A 190 7.32 5.50 -8.67
CA ARG A 190 7.82 4.18 -8.32
C ARG A 190 8.41 4.21 -6.93
N HIS A 191 7.83 3.43 -6.04
CA HIS A 191 8.37 3.28 -4.70
C HIS A 191 9.73 2.57 -4.73
N ASP A 192 10.66 3.06 -3.92
CA ASP A 192 11.91 2.36 -3.66
C ASP A 192 11.59 0.97 -3.08
N GLN A 193 12.13 -0.06 -3.73
CA GLN A 193 12.00 -1.44 -3.28
C GLN A 193 13.04 -1.80 -2.22
N GLN A 194 13.81 -0.82 -1.73
CA GLN A 194 14.75 -1.03 -0.64
C GLN A 194 14.04 -1.74 0.51
N LYS A 195 14.54 -2.93 0.83
CA LYS A 195 13.98 -3.75 1.90
C LYS A 195 14.17 -2.99 3.20
N VAL A 196 13.09 -2.43 3.72
CA VAL A 196 13.07 -1.91 5.09
C VAL A 196 13.46 -3.05 6.04
N PRO A 197 14.40 -2.82 6.96
CA PRO A 197 14.93 -3.89 7.79
C PRO A 197 13.86 -4.36 8.77
N SER A 198 13.68 -5.66 8.91
CA SER A 198 12.82 -6.24 9.95
C SER A 198 13.50 -6.15 11.31
N GLN A 199 12.74 -6.32 12.40
CA GLN A 199 13.32 -6.43 13.74
C GLN A 199 14.39 -7.54 13.78
N SER A 200 14.12 -8.67 13.12
CA SER A 200 15.07 -9.78 13.00
C SER A 200 16.35 -9.38 12.24
N ALA A 201 16.24 -8.64 11.13
CA ALA A 201 17.41 -8.17 10.39
C ALA A 201 18.27 -7.21 11.21
N ILE A 202 17.64 -6.30 11.96
CA ILE A 202 18.33 -5.36 12.86
C ILE A 202 18.98 -6.12 14.02
N TYR A 203 18.27 -7.09 14.61
CA TYR A 203 18.81 -7.94 15.66
C TYR A 203 20.06 -8.71 15.19
N GLN A 204 20.01 -9.34 14.02
CA GLN A 204 21.16 -9.99 13.42
C GLN A 204 22.30 -9.00 13.17
N PHE A 205 22.00 -7.83 12.61
CA PHE A 205 23.00 -6.80 12.39
C PHE A 205 23.70 -6.37 13.69
N LEU A 206 22.96 -6.19 14.79
CA LEU A 206 23.53 -5.84 16.09
C LEU A 206 24.45 -6.96 16.62
N LEU A 207 24.08 -8.23 16.45
CA LEU A 207 24.93 -9.37 16.80
C LEU A 207 26.21 -9.44 15.95
N TYR A 208 26.10 -9.30 14.63
CA TYR A 208 27.24 -9.35 13.72
C TYR A 208 28.19 -8.16 13.88
N SER A 209 27.66 -6.98 14.18
CA SER A 209 28.46 -5.77 14.43
C SER A 209 29.39 -5.93 15.65
N GLU A 210 29.01 -6.75 16.63
CA GLU A 210 29.86 -7.12 17.78
C GLU A 210 30.92 -8.15 17.39
N ALA A 211 30.58 -9.14 16.55
CA ALA A 211 31.51 -10.19 16.14
C ALA A 211 32.69 -9.64 15.30
N HIS A 212 32.44 -8.72 14.37
CA HIS A 212 33.48 -8.13 13.52
C HIS A 212 34.23 -6.95 14.18
N ARG A 213 33.61 -6.22 15.12
CA ARG A 213 34.31 -5.16 15.86
C ARG A 213 35.20 -5.69 16.99
N LYS A 214 35.18 -6.99 17.28
CA LYS A 214 36.18 -7.63 18.16
C LYS A 214 37.54 -7.83 17.48
N GLU A 215 37.63 -7.80 16.14
CA GLU A 215 38.90 -7.90 15.41
C GLU A 215 39.70 -6.58 15.39
N LYS A 216 39.05 -5.44 15.62
CA LYS A 216 39.72 -4.15 15.86
C LYS A 216 39.56 -3.83 17.35
N ALA A 217 40.67 -3.65 18.07
CA ALA A 217 40.75 -3.59 19.53
C ALA A 217 40.01 -2.40 20.20
N ASP A 218 38.70 -2.25 20.01
CA ASP A 218 37.84 -1.33 20.75
C ASP A 218 37.23 -2.05 21.95
N LEU A 219 37.79 -1.79 23.14
CA LEU A 219 37.34 -2.34 24.43
C LEU A 219 35.88 -1.99 24.76
N ASN A 220 35.30 -0.99 24.11
CA ASN A 220 33.89 -0.57 24.26
C ASN A 220 32.90 -1.44 23.45
N ALA A 221 33.36 -2.36 22.60
CA ALA A 221 32.50 -3.21 21.77
C ALA A 221 32.01 -4.48 22.49
N ALA A 222 32.62 -4.84 23.62
CA ALA A 222 32.30 -6.05 24.39
C ALA A 222 31.01 -5.86 25.21
N GLY A 223 29.85 -5.98 24.57
CA GLY A 223 28.55 -5.83 25.25
C GLY A 223 27.36 -5.59 24.33
N LEU A 224 27.56 -5.12 23.10
CA LEU A 224 26.48 -4.74 22.19
C LEU A 224 25.55 -5.89 21.79
N GLY A 225 26.05 -7.12 21.59
CA GLY A 225 25.20 -8.26 21.28
C GLY A 225 24.52 -8.84 22.51
N LYS A 226 25.15 -8.77 23.70
CA LYS A 226 24.46 -9.07 24.97
C LYS A 226 23.29 -8.11 25.21
N VAL A 227 23.50 -6.83 24.93
CA VAL A 227 22.48 -5.79 24.93
C VAL A 227 21.38 -6.08 23.91
N ALA A 228 21.74 -6.49 22.68
CA ALA A 228 20.77 -6.83 21.64
C ALA A 228 19.90 -8.03 22.03
N VAL A 229 20.50 -9.09 22.59
CA VAL A 229 19.77 -10.26 23.13
C VAL A 229 18.81 -9.83 24.23
N PHE A 230 19.31 -9.05 25.19
CA PHE A 230 18.53 -8.54 26.32
C PHE A 230 17.33 -7.69 25.84
N LEU A 231 17.56 -6.72 24.94
CA LEU A 231 16.52 -5.83 24.44
C LEU A 231 15.52 -6.57 23.54
N ASN A 232 15.98 -7.44 22.65
CA ASN A 232 15.10 -8.20 21.78
C ASN A 232 14.17 -9.11 22.59
N GLU A 233 14.68 -9.75 23.65
CA GLU A 233 13.85 -10.54 24.54
C GLU A 233 12.86 -9.68 25.35
N GLY A 234 13.28 -8.50 25.79
CA GLY A 234 12.39 -7.53 26.46
C GLY A 234 11.25 -7.06 25.55
N LEU A 235 11.54 -6.80 24.27
CA LEU A 235 10.53 -6.45 23.27
C LEU A 235 9.58 -7.63 22.96
N ASN A 236 10.08 -8.86 22.95
CA ASN A 236 9.24 -10.05 22.80
C ASN A 236 8.30 -10.23 24.01
N ILE A 237 8.78 -9.99 25.23
CA ILE A 237 7.96 -10.02 26.43
C ILE A 237 6.89 -8.93 26.37
N ALA A 238 7.25 -7.69 26.01
CA ALA A 238 6.30 -6.60 25.85
C ALA A 238 5.20 -6.92 24.83
N ARG A 239 5.56 -7.59 23.73
CA ARG A 239 4.59 -8.07 22.74
C ARG A 239 3.64 -9.12 23.32
N LEU A 240 4.17 -10.10 24.06
CA LEU A 240 3.35 -11.11 24.72
C LEU A 240 2.42 -10.50 25.78
N GLN A 241 2.87 -9.47 26.50
CA GLN A 241 2.04 -8.71 27.44
C GLN A 241 0.84 -8.07 26.71
N LEU A 242 1.06 -7.41 25.58
CA LEU A 242 -0.01 -6.78 24.77
C LEU A 242 -0.99 -7.81 24.20
N GLU A 243 -0.49 -8.93 23.67
CA GLU A 243 -1.32 -10.02 23.14
C GLU A 243 -2.19 -10.65 24.23
N LEU A 244 -1.62 -10.88 25.42
CA LEU A 244 -2.32 -11.42 26.57
C LEU A 244 -3.33 -10.42 27.16
N GLU A 245 -2.99 -9.13 27.23
CA GLU A 245 -3.91 -8.08 27.66
C GLU A 245 -5.14 -8.00 26.74
N ALA A 246 -4.92 -8.08 25.42
CA ALA A 246 -6.01 -8.12 24.45
C ALA A 246 -6.90 -9.37 24.64
N LEU A 247 -6.30 -10.54 24.89
CA LEU A 247 -7.03 -11.78 25.16
C LEU A 247 -7.84 -11.70 26.47
N VAL A 248 -7.24 -11.18 27.55
CA VAL A 248 -7.91 -10.98 28.84
C VAL A 248 -9.09 -10.01 28.68
N LYS A 249 -8.90 -8.91 27.94
CA LYS A 249 -9.97 -7.94 27.67
C LYS A 249 -11.11 -8.59 26.86
N ARG A 250 -10.79 -9.40 25.85
CA ARG A 250 -11.79 -10.14 25.07
C ARG A 250 -12.58 -11.11 25.94
N ASN A 251 -11.89 -11.93 26.73
CA ASN A 251 -12.53 -12.92 27.60
C ASN A 251 -13.34 -12.26 28.74
N ARG A 252 -13.00 -11.04 29.17
CA ARG A 252 -13.85 -10.26 30.09
C ARG A 252 -15.18 -9.85 29.46
N LEU A 253 -15.19 -9.53 28.17
CA LEU A 253 -16.40 -9.16 27.43
C LEU A 253 -17.23 -10.39 27.03
N HIS A 254 -16.56 -11.48 26.66
CA HIS A 254 -17.18 -12.73 26.23
C HIS A 254 -16.49 -13.91 26.94
N PRO A 255 -16.99 -14.30 28.14
CA PRO A 255 -16.34 -15.34 28.94
C PRO A 255 -16.40 -16.72 28.27
N LEU A 256 -15.23 -17.28 27.95
CA LEU A 256 -15.07 -18.66 27.51
C LEU A 256 -14.13 -19.41 28.46
N GLU A 257 -14.56 -20.58 28.94
CA GLU A 257 -13.77 -21.35 29.91
C GLU A 257 -12.46 -21.88 29.30
N SER A 258 -12.47 -22.25 28.02
CA SER A 258 -11.26 -22.63 27.29
C SER A 258 -10.24 -21.48 27.20
N GLU A 259 -10.70 -20.23 27.02
CA GLU A 259 -9.83 -19.06 27.01
C GLU A 259 -9.25 -18.75 28.39
N ARG A 260 -10.02 -19.00 29.47
CA ARG A 260 -9.52 -18.83 30.85
C ARG A 260 -8.37 -19.78 31.16
N VAL A 261 -8.49 -21.05 30.77
CA VAL A 261 -7.40 -22.03 30.93
C VAL A 261 -6.16 -21.58 30.16
N GLN A 262 -6.33 -21.10 28.92
CA GLN A 262 -5.25 -20.59 28.10
C GLN A 262 -4.58 -19.34 28.73
N ILE A 263 -5.37 -18.38 29.19
CA ILE A 263 -4.88 -17.16 29.86
C ILE A 263 -4.01 -17.52 31.07
N ASN A 264 -4.47 -18.46 31.91
CA ASN A 264 -3.70 -18.88 33.09
C ASN A 264 -2.39 -19.56 32.70
N ALA A 265 -2.40 -20.42 31.67
CA ALA A 265 -1.20 -21.07 31.16
C ALA A 265 -0.21 -20.05 30.57
N ASP A 266 -0.70 -19.04 29.84
CA ASP A 266 0.14 -18.00 29.24
C ASP A 266 0.68 -17.02 30.26
N ARG A 267 -0.09 -16.66 31.30
CA ARG A 267 0.39 -15.90 32.46
C ARG A 267 1.56 -16.60 33.14
N GLU A 268 1.49 -17.91 33.33
CA GLU A 268 2.56 -18.66 34.00
C GLU A 268 3.85 -18.73 33.17
N LYS A 269 3.71 -18.95 31.86
CA LYS A 269 4.83 -18.87 30.92
C LYS A 269 5.45 -17.46 30.91
N LEU A 270 4.61 -16.43 30.91
CA LEU A 270 5.04 -15.04 30.90
C LEU A 270 5.78 -14.67 32.19
N ARG A 271 5.29 -15.07 33.36
CA ARG A 271 5.99 -14.90 34.65
C ARG A 271 7.37 -15.54 34.64
N THR A 272 7.45 -16.78 34.17
CA THR A 272 8.73 -17.50 34.09
C THR A 272 9.72 -16.76 33.18
N ARG A 273 9.23 -16.23 32.05
CA ARG A 273 10.03 -15.49 31.07
C ARG A 273 10.48 -14.13 31.59
N ILE A 274 9.59 -13.37 32.24
CA ILE A 274 9.89 -12.11 32.92
C ILE A 274 10.96 -12.35 34.00
N SER A 275 10.77 -13.35 34.87
CA SER A 275 11.73 -13.65 35.95
C SER A 275 13.13 -13.94 35.42
N LYS A 276 13.24 -14.76 34.36
CA LYS A 276 14.52 -15.01 33.67
C LYS A 276 15.10 -13.74 33.08
N TRP A 277 14.29 -12.91 32.42
CA TRP A 277 14.75 -11.66 31.82
C TRP A 277 15.19 -10.62 32.86
N ARG A 278 14.52 -10.53 34.02
CA ARG A 278 14.91 -9.66 35.15
C ARG A 278 16.31 -9.98 35.67
N SER A 279 16.72 -11.25 35.64
CA SER A 279 18.09 -11.63 36.02
C SER A 279 19.14 -11.02 35.08
N LEU A 280 18.83 -10.90 33.79
CA LEU A 280 19.66 -10.23 32.80
C LEU A 280 19.60 -8.71 32.94
N GLN A 281 18.42 -8.16 33.24
CA GLN A 281 18.22 -6.73 33.49
C GLN A 281 19.09 -6.23 34.65
N LYS A 282 19.25 -7.01 35.71
CA LYS A 282 20.12 -6.66 36.84
C LYS A 282 21.58 -6.43 36.42
N ALA A 283 22.05 -7.15 35.39
CA ALA A 283 23.41 -7.01 34.87
C ALA A 283 23.54 -5.89 33.83
N GLN A 284 22.50 -5.65 33.02
CA GLN A 284 22.54 -4.69 31.90
C GLN A 284 22.03 -3.29 32.28
N MET A 285 21.16 -3.16 33.29
CA MET A 285 20.53 -1.92 33.74
C MET A 285 20.62 -1.80 35.27
N THR A 286 21.84 -1.62 35.79
CA THR A 286 22.10 -1.58 37.25
C THR A 286 21.45 -0.38 37.94
N SER A 287 21.38 0.75 37.26
CA SER A 287 20.87 2.04 37.75
C SER A 287 19.36 2.07 38.07
N ILE A 288 18.59 1.09 37.58
CA ILE A 288 17.13 1.00 37.82
C ILE A 288 16.75 -0.04 38.87
N GLY A 289 17.72 -0.66 39.55
CA GLY A 289 17.49 -1.73 40.51
C GLY A 289 16.44 -1.39 41.59
N ASP A 290 16.47 -0.15 42.10
CA ASP A 290 15.51 0.33 43.10
C ASP A 290 14.07 0.36 42.58
N GLN A 291 13.86 0.69 41.31
CA GLN A 291 12.53 0.75 40.70
C GLN A 291 11.95 -0.64 40.50
N VAL A 292 12.79 -1.57 40.02
CA VAL A 292 12.42 -2.97 39.86
C VAL A 292 12.08 -3.57 41.23
N LEU A 293 12.89 -3.30 42.26
CA LEU A 293 12.65 -3.78 43.61
C LEU A 293 11.35 -3.24 44.20
N LYS A 294 11.08 -1.93 44.05
CA LYS A 294 9.81 -1.31 44.47
C LYS A 294 8.60 -2.01 43.84
N GLN A 295 8.66 -2.32 42.55
CA GLN A 295 7.60 -3.06 41.87
C GLN A 295 7.45 -4.48 42.42
N SER A 296 8.55 -5.22 42.57
CA SER A 296 8.50 -6.60 43.09
C SER A 296 7.96 -6.69 44.51
N VAL A 297 8.32 -5.74 45.39
CA VAL A 297 7.85 -5.70 46.79
C VAL A 297 6.36 -5.39 46.86
N SER A 298 5.85 -4.52 45.99
CA SER A 298 4.43 -4.15 45.98
C SER A 298 3.51 -5.34 45.70
N LYS A 299 4.01 -6.38 45.01
CA LYS A 299 3.25 -7.54 44.49
C LYS A 299 1.98 -7.16 43.70
N ALA A 300 1.86 -5.90 43.26
CA ALA A 300 0.65 -5.37 42.62
C ALA A 300 0.28 -6.10 41.33
N PHE A 301 1.25 -6.70 40.65
CA PHE A 301 1.09 -7.39 39.37
C PHE A 301 1.29 -8.91 39.47
N ALA A 302 1.29 -9.48 40.68
CA ALA A 302 1.52 -10.92 40.88
C ALA A 302 0.52 -11.78 40.07
N ASP A 303 -0.74 -11.36 40.01
CA ASP A 303 -1.82 -12.05 39.30
C ASP A 303 -2.04 -11.56 37.85
N ALA A 304 -1.33 -10.51 37.44
CA ALA A 304 -1.47 -9.87 36.13
C ALA A 304 -0.09 -9.51 35.54
N PRO A 305 0.72 -10.52 35.15
CA PRO A 305 2.03 -10.31 34.54
C PRO A 305 1.96 -9.51 33.22
N GLU A 306 0.80 -9.49 32.54
CA GLU A 306 0.55 -8.65 31.37
C GLU A 306 0.59 -7.14 31.66
N SER A 307 0.35 -6.72 32.89
CA SER A 307 0.36 -5.31 33.29
C SER A 307 1.65 -4.90 34.01
N GLU A 308 2.60 -5.83 34.20
CA GLU A 308 3.86 -5.55 34.87
C GLU A 308 4.76 -4.66 34.00
N ARG A 309 5.21 -3.52 34.52
CA ARG A 309 6.09 -2.61 33.77
C ARG A 309 7.48 -3.22 33.58
N LEU A 310 8.00 -3.26 32.36
CA LEU A 310 9.31 -3.89 32.07
C LEU A 310 10.50 -2.97 32.35
N PHE A 311 10.29 -1.65 32.41
CA PHE A 311 11.35 -0.65 32.52
C PHE A 311 12.32 -0.73 31.35
N LEU A 312 11.79 -0.87 30.13
CA LEU A 312 12.60 -0.69 28.92
C LEU A 312 13.03 0.77 28.79
N PRO A 313 14.20 1.08 28.18
CA PRO A 313 14.67 2.45 28.03
C PRO A 313 13.63 3.42 27.43
N SER A 314 12.81 2.96 26.50
CA SER A 314 11.71 3.72 25.89
C SER A 314 10.63 4.18 26.87
N GLU A 315 10.45 3.49 28.01
CA GLU A 315 9.48 3.85 29.06
C GLU A 315 9.96 4.98 29.97
N PHE A 316 11.21 5.41 29.83
CA PHE A 316 11.78 6.55 30.56
C PHE A 316 11.75 7.82 29.72
N SER A 317 11.62 8.96 30.38
CA SER A 317 11.80 10.28 29.76
C SER A 317 13.26 10.50 29.33
N PRO A 318 13.54 11.43 28.41
CA PRO A 318 14.92 11.74 28.00
C PRO A 318 15.84 12.12 29.18
N GLU A 319 15.33 12.84 30.17
CA GLU A 319 16.06 13.24 31.38
C GLU A 319 16.39 12.03 32.27
N GLU A 320 15.42 11.12 32.46
CA GLU A 320 15.63 9.89 33.21
C GLU A 320 16.60 8.94 32.52
N ARG A 321 16.58 8.86 31.18
CA ARG A 321 17.55 8.07 30.42
C ARG A 321 18.97 8.58 30.62
N LEU A 322 19.15 9.89 30.78
CA LEU A 322 20.45 10.47 31.11
C LEU A 322 20.84 10.16 32.56
N LYS A 323 19.91 10.34 33.50
CA LYS A 323 20.10 10.05 34.93
C LYS A 323 20.48 8.60 35.21
N PHE A 324 19.87 7.65 34.49
CA PHE A 324 20.08 6.22 34.67
C PHE A 324 21.09 5.63 33.67
N ASP A 325 21.79 6.47 32.89
CA ASP A 325 22.79 6.04 31.89
C ASP A 325 22.25 5.02 30.88
N LEU A 326 21.03 5.24 30.39
CA LEU A 326 20.32 4.34 29.47
C LEU A 326 20.40 4.79 28.01
N ILE A 327 21.19 5.80 27.68
CA ILE A 327 21.21 6.42 26.34
C ILE A 327 21.62 5.43 25.26
N THR A 328 22.68 4.64 25.52
CA THR A 328 23.17 3.63 24.57
C THR A 328 22.14 2.51 24.37
N LEU A 329 21.52 2.05 25.47
CA LEU A 329 20.45 1.05 25.43
C LEU A 329 19.22 1.56 24.68
N ALA A 330 18.84 2.83 24.90
CA ALA A 330 17.72 3.46 24.22
C ALA A 330 17.95 3.58 22.72
N ARG A 331 19.19 3.85 22.27
CA ARG A 331 19.52 3.88 20.84
C ARG A 331 19.41 2.50 20.19
N ALA A 332 19.89 1.46 20.86
CA ALA A 332 19.77 0.09 20.37
C ALA A 332 18.29 -0.39 20.36
N GLU A 333 17.52 -0.04 21.39
CA GLU A 333 16.09 -0.32 21.45
C GLU A 333 15.32 0.41 20.34
N PHE A 334 15.66 1.68 20.08
CA PHE A 334 15.06 2.46 19.00
C PHE A 334 15.21 1.76 17.65
N GLN A 335 16.41 1.27 17.33
CA GLN A 335 16.64 0.52 16.09
C GLN A 335 15.79 -0.75 16.03
N LEU A 336 15.75 -1.55 17.11
CA LEU A 336 14.92 -2.76 17.14
C LEU A 336 13.42 -2.43 16.98
N ARG A 337 12.93 -1.36 17.62
CA ARG A 337 11.54 -0.91 17.51
C ARG A 337 11.19 -0.37 16.13
N GLU A 338 12.12 0.30 15.46
CA GLU A 338 11.95 0.72 14.07
C GLU A 338 11.73 -0.50 13.15
N GLY A 339 12.54 -1.55 13.31
CA GLY A 339 12.34 -2.81 12.60
C GLY A 339 11.00 -3.47 12.95
N ALA A 340 10.61 -3.45 14.22
CA ALA A 340 9.32 -3.99 14.66
C ALA A 340 8.13 -3.22 14.06
N ALA A 341 8.24 -1.89 13.92
CA ALA A 341 7.25 -1.05 13.28
C ALA A 341 7.11 -1.38 11.78
N PHE A 342 8.22 -1.63 11.08
CA PHE A 342 8.17 -2.10 9.70
C PHE A 342 7.51 -3.48 9.55
N ASP A 343 7.78 -4.40 10.48
CA ASP A 343 7.12 -5.71 10.51
C ASP A 343 5.61 -5.59 10.78
N ALA A 344 5.20 -4.71 11.70
CA ALA A 344 3.80 -4.41 11.98
C ALA A 344 3.08 -3.82 10.76
N LEU A 345 3.70 -2.84 10.08
CA LEU A 345 3.18 -2.27 8.84
C LEU A 345 3.04 -3.32 7.74
N ARG A 346 4.01 -4.22 7.61
CA ARG A 346 3.94 -5.34 6.66
C ARG A 346 2.78 -6.28 6.99
N SER A 347 2.57 -6.60 8.26
CA SER A 347 1.44 -7.41 8.72
C SER A 347 0.10 -6.76 8.36
N VAL A 348 -0.07 -5.46 8.66
CA VAL A 348 -1.30 -4.71 8.30
C VAL A 348 -1.53 -4.73 6.80
N ARG A 349 -0.50 -4.46 5.99
CA ARG A 349 -0.61 -4.51 4.52
C ARG A 349 -1.07 -5.89 4.03
N ASN A 350 -0.51 -6.96 4.59
CA ASN A 350 -0.89 -8.31 4.21
C ASN A 350 -2.34 -8.62 4.60
N ILE A 351 -2.76 -8.28 5.82
CA ILE A 351 -4.15 -8.45 6.27
C ILE A 351 -5.11 -7.68 5.36
N VAL A 352 -4.81 -6.41 5.06
CA VAL A 352 -5.66 -5.59 4.17
C VAL A 352 -5.76 -6.19 2.78
N LYS A 353 -4.63 -6.67 2.20
CA LYS A 353 -4.65 -7.37 0.91
C LYS A 353 -5.50 -8.64 0.97
N THR A 354 -5.29 -9.48 1.98
CA THR A 354 -6.06 -10.71 2.18
C THR A 354 -7.56 -10.42 2.34
N LEU A 355 -7.95 -9.44 3.15
CA LEU A 355 -9.34 -9.03 3.30
C LEU A 355 -9.91 -8.48 1.98
N GLY A 356 -9.11 -7.74 1.21
CA GLY A 356 -9.48 -7.29 -0.14
C GLY A 356 -9.76 -8.46 -1.08
N THR A 357 -8.89 -9.46 -1.10
CA THR A 357 -9.05 -10.68 -1.90
C THR A 357 -10.28 -11.48 -1.46
N ILE A 358 -10.44 -11.76 -0.16
CA ILE A 358 -11.60 -12.48 0.39
C ILE A 358 -12.90 -11.72 0.10
N GLY A 359 -12.89 -10.39 0.22
CA GLY A 359 -14.05 -9.55 -0.11
C GLY A 359 -14.41 -9.61 -1.59
N HIS A 360 -13.41 -9.69 -2.48
CA HIS A 360 -13.63 -9.91 -3.91
C HIS A 360 -14.19 -11.31 -4.16
N GLU A 361 -13.57 -12.35 -3.60
CA GLU A 361 -14.03 -13.74 -3.70
C GLU A 361 -15.47 -13.89 -3.25
N LYS A 362 -15.83 -13.34 -2.08
CA LYS A 362 -17.20 -13.33 -1.58
C LYS A 362 -18.17 -12.68 -2.57
N LYS A 363 -17.83 -11.52 -3.14
CA LYS A 363 -18.71 -10.89 -4.17
C LYS A 363 -18.85 -11.73 -5.43
N THR A 364 -17.79 -12.44 -5.82
CA THR A 364 -17.77 -13.24 -7.05
C THR A 364 -18.33 -14.65 -6.90
N GLN A 365 -18.35 -15.22 -5.70
CA GLN A 365 -18.69 -16.63 -5.43
C GLN A 365 -19.89 -16.81 -4.50
N ASP A 366 -20.21 -15.81 -3.67
CA ASP A 366 -21.35 -15.84 -2.75
C ASP A 366 -22.61 -15.40 -3.50
N TYR A 367 -22.96 -16.15 -4.55
CA TYR A 367 -24.30 -16.09 -5.14
C TYR A 367 -25.24 -16.78 -4.15
N GLY A 368 -26.04 -15.99 -3.43
CA GLY A 368 -27.02 -16.54 -2.49
C GLY A 368 -27.92 -17.60 -3.14
N GLN A 369 -28.53 -18.46 -2.31
CA GLN A 369 -29.45 -19.53 -2.72
C GLN A 369 -30.67 -19.07 -3.55
N MET A 370 -30.85 -17.77 -3.81
CA MET A 370 -31.92 -17.21 -4.63
C MET A 370 -32.04 -17.81 -6.04
N ARG A 371 -30.94 -18.35 -6.62
CA ARG A 371 -31.00 -19.04 -7.93
C ARG A 371 -31.37 -20.53 -7.84
N ASN A 372 -31.33 -21.13 -6.65
CA ASN A 372 -31.56 -22.56 -6.44
C ASN A 372 -32.90 -22.89 -5.79
N THR A 373 -33.69 -21.88 -5.41
CA THR A 373 -35.13 -22.06 -5.16
C THR A 373 -35.85 -22.03 -6.49
N ARG A 374 -36.18 -23.22 -7.01
CA ARG A 374 -37.25 -23.41 -7.99
C ARG A 374 -38.59 -23.06 -7.38
#